data_AF-A0AA34SG50-F1
#
_entry.id   AF-A0AA34SG50-F1
#
_cell.length_a   1.000
_cell.length_b   1.000
_cell.length_c   1.000
_cell.angle_alpha   90.00
_cell.angle_beta   90.00
_cell.angle_gamma   90.00
#
_symmetry.space_group_name_H-M   'P 1'
#
loop_
_entity.id
_entity.type
_entity.pdbx_description
1 polymer ?
#
loop_
_entity_poly.entity_id
_entity_poly.type
_entity_poly.pdbx_seq_one_letter_code
_entity_poly.pdbx_strand_id
1 'polypeptide(L)'
;MRVVLAAAIALLAASPLAAQTINFGDDASQWSNDGECDDPRFQGKGMTTTPLLDSDIMHDASDCEAAFNAGTIALSASAQAGVKGGHVTAPEPVIVDGINFGDDSGEWSMDGECDDRRFYGSAMASSVSWTYLGADATDCSVAYLNGDVKLWDYNDAKAMTNCAAVDFGDDNGEYPQDMECDDPRFEGPASAMSVAIENLGHDASDCAKLCAFGVVFMRDY
;
A
#
# COMPACT_ATOMS: atom_id res chain seq x y z
N MET A 1 -52.81 13.72 -34.94
CA MET A 1 -52.46 13.96 -33.52
C MET A 1 -50.99 13.62 -33.37
N ARG A 2 -50.15 14.63 -33.09
CA ARG A 2 -48.68 14.51 -33.03
C ARG A 2 -48.28 14.07 -31.62
N VAL A 3 -47.52 13.00 -31.49
CA VAL A 3 -46.77 12.71 -30.25
C VAL A 3 -45.33 12.44 -30.68
N VAL A 4 -44.47 13.43 -30.44
CA VAL A 4 -43.03 13.35 -30.63
C VAL A 4 -42.47 12.81 -29.31
N LEU A 5 -42.00 11.56 -29.30
CA LEU A 5 -41.22 11.02 -28.18
C LEU A 5 -39.76 11.43 -28.40
N ALA A 6 -39.30 12.42 -27.64
CA ALA A 6 -37.89 12.77 -27.57
C ALA A 6 -37.17 11.74 -26.70
N ALA A 7 -36.36 10.88 -27.32
CA ALA A 7 -35.42 10.02 -26.61
C ALA A 7 -34.21 10.86 -26.21
N ALA A 8 -34.05 11.13 -24.92
CA ALA A 8 -32.85 11.74 -24.37
C ALA A 8 -31.71 10.71 -24.37
N ILE A 9 -30.75 10.89 -25.27
CA ILE A 9 -29.48 10.16 -25.24
C ILE A 9 -28.61 10.83 -24.16
N ALA A 10 -28.51 10.19 -23.00
CA ALA A 10 -27.52 10.56 -22.01
C ALA A 10 -26.13 10.12 -22.52
N LEU A 11 -25.34 11.07 -23.03
CA LEU A 11 -23.91 10.85 -23.23
C LEU A 11 -23.27 10.71 -21.85
N LEU A 12 -22.89 9.49 -21.50
CA LEU A 12 -21.91 9.21 -20.46
C LEU A 12 -20.55 9.75 -20.95
N ALA A 13 -20.23 10.98 -20.57
CA ALA A 13 -18.86 11.47 -20.62
C ALA A 13 -18.08 10.78 -19.49
N ALA A 14 -17.48 9.62 -19.79
CA ALA A 14 -16.42 9.10 -18.96
C ALA A 14 -15.19 10.01 -19.14
N SER A 15 -14.75 10.59 -18.02
CA SER A 15 -13.60 11.49 -17.92
C SER A 15 -12.35 10.90 -18.57
N PRO A 16 -11.47 11.71 -19.18
CA PRO A 16 -10.16 11.22 -19.59
C PRO A 16 -9.42 10.78 -18.32
N LEU A 17 -9.03 9.50 -18.29
CA LEU A 17 -8.02 9.00 -17.37
C LEU A 17 -6.84 9.97 -17.44
N ALA A 18 -6.40 10.51 -16.31
CA ALA A 18 -5.29 11.42 -16.24
C ALA A 18 -4.13 10.84 -17.06
N ALA A 19 -3.73 11.54 -18.13
CA ALA A 19 -2.55 11.18 -18.90
C ALA A 19 -1.34 11.42 -18.00
N GLN A 20 -0.97 10.42 -17.18
CA GLN A 20 0.36 10.35 -16.61
C GLN A 20 1.33 10.34 -17.79
N THR A 21 2.11 11.40 -17.93
CA THR A 21 3.24 11.42 -18.85
C THR A 21 4.27 10.44 -18.32
N ILE A 22 4.46 9.32 -19.02
CA ILE A 22 5.44 8.29 -18.67
C ILE A 22 6.85 8.88 -18.87
N ASN A 23 7.71 8.73 -17.87
CA ASN A 23 9.12 9.10 -17.98
C ASN A 23 9.94 7.88 -18.41
N PHE A 24 10.29 7.83 -19.69
CA PHE A 24 11.11 6.77 -20.28
C PHE A 24 12.59 6.87 -19.92
N GLY A 25 13.08 8.06 -19.53
CA GLY A 25 14.46 8.25 -19.09
C GLY A 25 15.44 8.65 -20.20
N ASP A 26 16.64 8.05 -20.20
CA ASP A 26 17.70 8.22 -21.22
C ASP A 26 18.10 6.88 -21.85
N ASP A 27 19.11 6.89 -22.71
CA ASP A 27 19.65 5.69 -23.39
C ASP A 27 21.03 5.27 -22.84
N ALA A 28 21.27 5.43 -21.54
CA ALA A 28 22.58 5.18 -20.95
C ALA A 28 22.91 3.70 -20.68
N SER A 29 21.95 2.77 -20.81
CA SER A 29 22.20 1.34 -20.69
C SER A 29 23.18 0.84 -21.77
N GLN A 30 23.84 -0.29 -21.49
CA GLN A 30 24.62 -1.01 -22.49
C GLN A 30 23.74 -1.68 -23.55
N TRP A 31 22.46 -1.86 -23.26
CA TRP A 31 21.48 -2.53 -24.11
C TRP A 31 20.55 -1.55 -24.86
N SER A 32 20.62 -0.25 -24.56
CA SER A 32 19.78 0.74 -25.24
C SER A 32 19.99 0.79 -26.75
N ASN A 33 18.93 1.11 -27.48
CA ASN A 33 18.91 1.23 -28.95
C ASN A 33 19.20 -0.10 -29.67
N ASP A 34 18.83 -1.24 -29.09
CA ASP A 34 18.96 -2.56 -29.71
C ASP A 34 17.63 -3.08 -30.31
N GLY A 35 16.53 -2.36 -30.06
CA GLY A 35 15.20 -2.65 -30.59
C GLY A 35 14.30 -3.47 -29.68
N GLU A 36 14.74 -3.77 -28.45
CA GLU A 36 13.95 -4.34 -27.37
C GLU A 36 13.90 -3.37 -26.18
N CYS A 37 12.85 -3.42 -25.36
CA CYS A 37 12.78 -2.63 -24.11
C CYS A 37 13.39 -3.43 -22.96
N ASP A 38 14.44 -2.91 -22.32
CA ASP A 38 15.11 -3.53 -21.16
C ASP A 38 14.62 -3.02 -19.81
N ASP A 39 13.79 -1.98 -19.80
CA ASP A 39 13.30 -1.36 -18.56
C ASP A 39 12.25 -2.25 -17.86
N PRO A 40 12.54 -2.80 -16.65
CA PRO A 40 11.65 -3.73 -15.95
C PRO A 40 10.33 -3.10 -15.50
N ARG A 41 10.16 -1.78 -15.62
CA ARG A 41 8.88 -1.11 -15.41
C ARG A 41 7.84 -1.46 -16.47
N PHE A 42 8.24 -2.03 -17.60
CA PHE A 42 7.32 -2.41 -18.66
C PHE A 42 7.14 -3.93 -18.75
N GLN A 43 6.05 -4.32 -19.41
CA GLN A 43 5.75 -5.71 -19.75
C GLN A 43 5.09 -5.79 -21.12
N GLY A 44 5.40 -6.83 -21.89
CA GLY A 44 4.76 -7.09 -23.17
C GLY A 44 5.68 -7.73 -24.20
N LYS A 45 5.24 -7.75 -25.46
CA LYS A 45 5.94 -8.39 -26.57
C LYS A 45 7.15 -7.62 -27.09
N GLY A 46 7.27 -6.34 -26.71
CA GLY A 46 8.42 -5.50 -27.06
C GLY A 46 9.52 -5.50 -25.99
N MET A 47 9.41 -6.33 -24.95
CA MET A 47 10.47 -6.49 -23.94
C MET A 47 11.63 -7.33 -24.48
N THR A 48 12.82 -7.08 -23.94
CA THR A 48 13.97 -7.98 -24.07
C THR A 48 13.61 -9.41 -23.70
N THR A 49 14.29 -10.36 -24.33
CA THR A 49 14.21 -11.78 -23.95
C THR A 49 15.30 -12.20 -22.97
N THR A 50 16.22 -11.30 -22.65
CA THR A 50 17.27 -11.51 -21.66
C THR A 50 16.77 -11.16 -20.24
N PRO A 51 17.50 -11.55 -19.17
CA PRO A 51 17.13 -11.15 -17.82
C PRO A 51 17.11 -9.63 -17.68
N LEU A 52 15.99 -9.10 -17.17
CA LEU A 52 15.83 -7.69 -16.85
C LEU A 52 16.73 -7.31 -15.67
N LEU A 53 17.34 -6.12 -15.73
CA LEU A 53 18.24 -5.60 -14.69
C LEU A 53 17.71 -4.27 -14.15
N ASP A 54 17.83 -4.06 -12.84
CA ASP A 54 17.44 -2.77 -12.23
C ASP A 54 18.27 -1.60 -12.76
N SER A 55 19.50 -1.86 -13.23
CA SER A 55 20.36 -0.86 -13.88
C SER A 55 19.80 -0.32 -15.19
N ASP A 56 18.79 -0.98 -15.77
CA ASP A 56 18.17 -0.59 -17.04
C ASP A 56 16.88 0.22 -16.83
N ILE A 57 16.45 0.40 -15.58
CA ILE A 57 15.33 1.31 -15.24
C ILE A 57 15.66 2.72 -15.72
N MET A 58 14.82 3.27 -16.59
CA MET A 58 14.97 4.61 -17.19
C MET A 58 16.24 4.81 -18.03
N HIS A 59 16.89 3.72 -18.45
CA HIS A 59 18.15 3.78 -19.19
C HIS A 59 18.07 3.18 -20.59
N ASP A 60 16.85 2.85 -21.04
CA ASP A 60 16.54 2.38 -22.39
C ASP A 60 15.30 3.11 -22.97
N ALA A 61 15.38 4.44 -22.98
CA ALA A 61 14.23 5.29 -23.25
C ALA A 61 13.68 5.17 -24.68
N SER A 62 14.57 5.14 -25.68
CA SER A 62 14.18 5.16 -27.09
C SER A 62 13.40 3.91 -27.48
N ASP A 63 13.83 2.72 -27.05
CA ASP A 63 13.17 1.47 -27.41
C ASP A 63 11.90 1.25 -26.58
N CYS A 64 11.92 1.56 -25.29
CA CYS A 64 10.72 1.48 -24.44
C CYS A 64 9.63 2.49 -24.87
N GLU A 65 9.99 3.73 -25.25
CA GLU A 65 9.02 4.69 -25.78
C GLU A 65 8.41 4.21 -27.10
N ALA A 66 9.25 3.68 -28.02
CA ALA A 66 8.79 3.17 -29.31
C ALA A 66 7.84 1.98 -29.14
N ALA A 67 8.19 1.01 -28.29
CA ALA A 67 7.37 -0.16 -28.01
C ALA A 67 6.06 0.21 -27.29
N PHE A 68 6.10 1.18 -26.37
CA PHE A 68 4.90 1.69 -25.70
C PHE A 68 3.95 2.37 -26.68
N ASN A 69 4.47 3.25 -27.54
CA ASN A 69 3.70 3.92 -28.59
C ASN A 69 3.16 2.95 -29.65
N ALA A 70 3.87 1.85 -29.91
CA ALA A 70 3.39 0.76 -30.77
C ALA A 70 2.33 -0.13 -30.09
N GLY A 71 2.10 0.04 -28.79
CA GLY A 71 1.19 -0.79 -27.99
C GLY A 71 1.67 -2.23 -27.81
N THR A 72 2.96 -2.49 -27.98
CA THR A 72 3.56 -3.83 -27.80
C THR A 72 3.99 -4.09 -26.36
N ILE A 73 4.17 -3.03 -25.57
CA ILE A 73 4.37 -3.07 -24.11
C ILE A 73 3.39 -2.13 -23.39
N ALA A 74 3.22 -2.36 -22.10
CA ALA A 74 2.51 -1.49 -21.18
C ALA A 74 3.30 -1.39 -19.88
N LEU A 75 3.08 -0.34 -19.09
CA LEU A 75 3.58 -0.30 -17.71
C LEU A 75 3.05 -1.53 -16.96
N SER A 76 3.94 -2.22 -16.26
CA SER A 76 3.54 -3.36 -15.44
C SER A 76 2.72 -2.90 -14.24
N ALA A 77 1.92 -3.80 -13.66
CA ALA A 77 1.22 -3.52 -12.40
C ALA A 77 2.21 -3.12 -11.30
N SER A 78 3.43 -3.68 -11.34
CA SER A 78 4.58 -3.34 -10.52
C SER A 78 5.32 -2.06 -10.94
N ALA A 79 4.98 -1.41 -12.05
CA ALA A 79 5.46 -0.06 -12.37
C ALA A 79 4.39 1.01 -12.15
N GLN A 80 3.13 0.57 -12.14
CA GLN A 80 2.00 1.32 -11.61
C GLN A 80 1.99 1.30 -10.07
N ALA A 81 2.65 0.31 -9.47
CA ALA A 81 2.95 0.16 -8.05
C ALA A 81 4.41 -0.31 -7.89
N GLY A 82 5.36 0.63 -8.00
CA GLY A 82 6.81 0.43 -8.08
C GLY A 82 7.39 -0.87 -7.52
N VAL A 83 8.10 -1.61 -8.38
CA VAL A 83 9.08 -2.70 -8.24
C VAL A 83 9.05 -3.55 -6.96
N LYS A 84 8.64 -4.81 -7.07
CA LYS A 84 8.98 -5.85 -6.08
C LYS A 84 10.46 -6.21 -6.15
N GLY A 85 11.14 -6.05 -5.01
CA GLY A 85 12.31 -6.85 -4.64
C GLY A 85 13.67 -6.27 -5.02
N GLY A 86 14.21 -5.38 -4.17
CA GLY A 86 15.62 -5.00 -4.23
C GLY A 86 15.92 -3.69 -3.50
N HIS A 87 16.15 -3.78 -2.19
CA HIS A 87 16.76 -2.78 -1.30
C HIS A 87 17.17 -1.45 -1.98
N VAL A 88 16.19 -0.56 -2.18
CA VAL A 88 16.45 0.81 -2.61
C VAL A 88 16.96 1.58 -1.40
N THR A 89 18.25 1.91 -1.40
CA THR A 89 18.79 2.94 -0.51
C THR A 89 18.23 4.30 -0.95
N ALA A 90 17.06 4.65 -0.38
CA ALA A 90 16.35 5.93 -0.32
C ALA A 90 16.26 6.81 -1.59
N PRO A 91 15.12 6.79 -2.30
CA PRO A 91 14.52 8.00 -2.87
C PRO A 91 13.88 8.87 -1.77
N GLU A 92 13.58 10.13 -2.07
CA GLU A 92 12.86 11.08 -1.20
C GLU A 92 11.58 10.46 -0.57
N PRO A 93 11.16 10.91 0.62
CA PRO A 93 9.98 10.35 1.29
C PRO A 93 8.72 10.47 0.42
N VAL A 94 7.94 9.40 0.34
CA VAL A 94 6.66 9.40 -0.38
C VAL A 94 5.64 10.20 0.43
N ILE A 95 5.23 11.35 -0.11
CA ILE A 95 4.20 12.20 0.50
C ILE A 95 2.95 12.22 -0.37
N VAL A 96 1.83 11.71 0.14
CA VAL A 96 0.52 11.71 -0.54
C VAL A 96 -0.51 12.33 0.39
N ASP A 97 -1.29 13.30 -0.11
CA ASP A 97 -2.33 14.02 0.67
C ASP A 97 -1.85 14.59 2.01
N GLY A 98 -0.56 14.94 2.10
CA GLY A 98 0.08 15.45 3.31
C GLY A 98 0.46 14.39 4.34
N ILE A 99 0.26 13.10 4.03
CA ILE A 99 0.72 11.97 4.83
C ILE A 99 2.13 11.58 4.35
N ASN A 100 3.06 11.44 5.29
CA ASN A 100 4.40 10.95 5.02
C ASN A 100 4.44 9.43 5.18
N PHE A 101 4.51 8.71 4.06
CA PHE A 101 4.62 7.25 4.01
C PHE A 101 6.05 6.75 4.23
N GLY A 102 7.05 7.64 4.20
CA GLY A 102 8.44 7.31 4.45
C GLY A 102 9.14 6.78 3.19
N ASP A 103 9.96 5.75 3.35
CA ASP A 103 10.74 5.09 2.28
C ASP A 103 10.42 3.59 2.17
N ASP A 104 11.11 2.89 1.27
CA ASP A 104 10.97 1.44 1.07
C ASP A 104 12.15 0.67 1.70
N SER A 105 12.50 1.00 2.94
CA SER A 105 13.59 0.36 3.67
C SER A 105 13.17 -0.89 4.45
N GLY A 106 14.08 -1.87 4.56
CA GLY A 106 13.84 -3.09 5.34
C GLY A 106 13.59 -4.33 4.49
N GLU A 107 13.18 -5.41 5.16
CA GLU A 107 12.93 -6.72 4.52
C GLU A 107 11.48 -6.88 4.07
N TRP A 108 10.57 -6.14 4.69
CA TRP A 108 9.12 -6.16 4.44
C TRP A 108 8.69 -4.91 3.66
N SER A 109 9.57 -4.38 2.82
CA SER A 109 9.21 -3.27 1.92
C SER A 109 8.91 -3.83 0.53
N MET A 110 7.91 -3.26 -0.14
CA MET A 110 7.58 -3.60 -1.53
C MET A 110 7.22 -5.10 -1.70
N ASP A 111 6.64 -5.70 -0.66
CA ASP A 111 6.29 -7.11 -0.61
C ASP A 111 4.82 -7.38 -0.98
N GLY A 112 4.06 -6.32 -1.26
CA GLY A 112 2.68 -6.31 -1.70
C GLY A 112 1.64 -6.20 -0.59
N GLU A 113 2.06 -6.06 0.67
CA GLU A 113 1.22 -5.72 1.82
C GLU A 113 1.66 -4.36 2.39
N CYS A 114 0.82 -3.71 3.21
CA CYS A 114 1.23 -2.51 3.93
C CYS A 114 1.72 -2.88 5.34
N ASP A 115 3.03 -2.75 5.55
CA ASP A 115 3.69 -3.10 6.82
C ASP A 115 3.76 -1.94 7.83
N ASP A 116 3.31 -0.76 7.41
CA ASP A 116 3.28 0.42 8.26
C ASP A 116 2.14 0.39 9.26
N ARG A 117 2.49 0.04 10.49
CA ARG A 117 1.57 -0.01 11.65
C ARG A 117 0.69 1.23 11.85
N ARG A 118 1.04 2.41 11.33
CA ARG A 118 0.19 3.62 11.43
C ARG A 118 -1.14 3.46 10.71
N PHE A 119 -1.24 2.53 9.77
CA PHE A 119 -2.42 2.30 8.95
C PHE A 119 -3.25 1.12 9.46
N TYR A 120 -4.49 1.04 8.96
CA TYR A 120 -5.37 -0.10 9.15
C TYR A 120 -6.23 -0.31 7.90
N GLY A 121 -6.62 -1.55 7.61
CA GLY A 121 -7.46 -1.88 6.48
C GLY A 121 -7.16 -3.26 5.89
N SER A 122 -7.76 -3.56 4.74
CA SER A 122 -7.72 -4.90 4.12
C SER A 122 -6.39 -5.23 3.43
N ALA A 123 -5.56 -4.24 3.14
CA ALA A 123 -4.24 -4.46 2.55
C ALA A 123 -3.10 -4.38 3.57
N MET A 124 -3.41 -4.36 4.87
CA MET A 124 -2.38 -4.43 5.92
C MET A 124 -1.72 -5.80 5.98
N ALA A 125 -0.42 -5.82 6.28
CA ALA A 125 0.29 -7.04 6.63
C ALA A 125 -0.33 -7.73 7.85
N SER A 126 -0.20 -9.05 7.90
CA SER A 126 -0.76 -9.87 8.98
C SER A 126 -0.07 -9.69 10.34
N SER A 127 1.13 -9.11 10.34
CA SER A 127 1.90 -8.75 11.54
C SER A 127 2.53 -7.39 11.31
N VAL A 128 2.28 -6.44 12.22
CA VAL A 128 2.81 -5.09 12.11
C VAL A 128 3.53 -4.69 13.39
N SER A 129 4.61 -3.92 13.23
CA SER A 129 5.48 -3.53 14.34
C SER A 129 5.86 -2.07 14.27
N TRP A 130 6.12 -1.45 15.42
CA TRP A 130 6.69 -0.10 15.47
C TRP A 130 8.09 0.00 14.87
N THR A 131 8.77 -1.14 14.65
CA THR A 131 10.09 -1.16 14.00
C THR A 131 10.05 -0.77 12.53
N TYR A 132 8.93 -0.99 11.84
CA TYR A 132 8.79 -0.80 10.38
C TYR A 132 7.93 0.43 10.01
N LEU A 133 7.85 1.42 10.91
CA LEU A 133 7.13 2.65 10.61
C LEU A 133 7.74 3.40 9.42
N GLY A 134 6.93 3.68 8.41
CA GLY A 134 7.33 4.41 7.22
C GLY A 134 8.44 3.73 6.42
N ALA A 135 8.53 2.41 6.52
CA ALA A 135 9.55 1.61 5.87
C ALA A 135 9.03 0.87 4.62
N ASP A 136 7.71 0.95 4.39
CA ASP A 136 7.02 0.30 3.29
C ASP A 136 6.12 1.31 2.56
N ALA A 137 6.75 2.38 2.09
CA ALA A 137 6.05 3.55 1.58
C ALA A 137 5.26 3.27 0.29
N THR A 138 5.82 2.48 -0.62
CA THR A 138 5.21 2.19 -1.92
C THR A 138 3.91 1.40 -1.75
N ASP A 139 3.92 0.29 -1.01
CA ASP A 139 2.71 -0.53 -0.86
C ASP A 139 1.65 0.17 -0.01
N CYS A 140 2.04 0.81 1.11
CA CYS A 140 1.11 1.57 1.93
C CYS A 140 0.49 2.77 1.20
N SER A 141 1.24 3.51 0.38
CA SER A 141 0.70 4.67 -0.35
C SER A 141 -0.24 4.24 -1.48
N VAL A 142 0.05 3.14 -2.17
CA VAL A 142 -0.84 2.54 -3.17
C VAL A 142 -2.12 2.04 -2.51
N ALA A 143 -2.00 1.29 -1.41
CA ALA A 143 -3.15 0.81 -0.65
C ALA A 143 -4.03 1.96 -0.13
N TYR A 144 -3.42 3.07 0.30
CA TYR A 144 -4.15 4.27 0.75
C TYR A 144 -4.93 4.92 -0.40
N LEU A 145 -4.29 5.11 -1.56
CA LEU A 145 -4.94 5.70 -2.75
C LEU A 145 -6.09 4.84 -3.28
N ASN A 146 -6.01 3.53 -3.11
CA ASN A 146 -7.09 2.59 -3.46
C ASN A 146 -8.22 2.56 -2.41
N GLY A 147 -8.01 3.14 -1.23
CA GLY A 147 -8.94 3.09 -0.11
C GLY A 147 -8.93 1.76 0.66
N ASP A 148 -7.93 0.92 0.42
CA ASP A 148 -7.75 -0.38 1.07
C ASP A 148 -7.12 -0.24 2.47
N VAL A 149 -6.40 0.85 2.72
CA VAL A 149 -5.95 1.24 4.08
C VAL A 149 -6.29 2.69 4.40
N LYS A 150 -6.35 3.01 5.69
CA LYS A 150 -6.59 4.33 6.24
C LYS A 150 -5.58 4.61 7.35
N LEU A 151 -5.16 5.87 7.46
CA LEU A 151 -4.33 6.31 8.57
C LEU A 151 -5.15 6.25 9.86
N TRP A 152 -4.63 5.62 10.90
CA TRP A 152 -5.28 5.57 12.20
C TRP A 152 -5.14 6.91 12.93
N ASP A 153 -6.27 7.54 13.24
CA ASP A 153 -6.30 8.73 14.10
C ASP A 153 -6.72 8.38 15.54
N TYR A 154 -5.92 8.81 16.50
CA TYR A 154 -6.11 8.55 17.93
C TYR A 154 -7.39 9.19 18.49
N ASN A 155 -7.69 10.44 18.12
CA ASN A 155 -8.81 11.18 18.68
C ASN A 155 -10.13 10.62 18.15
N ASP A 156 -10.17 10.29 16.88
CA ASP A 156 -11.32 9.65 16.24
C ASP A 156 -11.56 8.25 16.80
N ALA A 157 -10.50 7.42 16.91
CA ALA A 157 -10.58 6.10 17.53
C ALA A 157 -11.11 6.15 18.95
N LYS A 158 -10.60 7.10 19.76
CA LYS A 158 -11.04 7.34 21.12
C LYS A 158 -12.49 7.78 21.21
N ALA A 159 -12.95 8.60 20.27
CA ALA A 159 -14.32 9.10 20.26
C ALA A 159 -15.33 8.03 19.82
N MET A 160 -14.93 7.12 18.92
CA MET A 160 -15.84 6.16 18.29
C MET A 160 -15.81 4.77 18.91
N THR A 161 -14.70 4.37 19.55
CA THR A 161 -14.61 3.04 20.18
C THR A 161 -15.56 2.91 21.36
N ASN A 162 -16.57 2.04 21.22
CA ASN A 162 -17.43 1.64 22.33
C ASN A 162 -16.89 0.37 23.00
N CYS A 163 -15.94 0.53 23.93
CA CYS A 163 -15.30 -0.58 24.64
C CYS A 163 -16.30 -1.54 25.30
N ALA A 164 -17.46 -1.07 25.76
CA ALA A 164 -18.45 -1.92 26.40
C ALA A 164 -19.19 -2.86 25.44
N ALA A 165 -19.07 -2.64 24.13
CA ALA A 165 -19.69 -3.44 23.09
C ALA A 165 -18.69 -4.34 22.32
N VAL A 166 -17.38 -4.22 22.60
CA VAL A 166 -16.37 -5.02 21.92
C VAL A 166 -16.37 -6.44 22.49
N ASP A 167 -16.34 -7.43 21.59
CA ASP A 167 -16.00 -8.80 21.93
C ASP A 167 -14.47 -8.95 21.93
N PHE A 168 -13.91 -8.93 23.15
CA PHE A 168 -12.46 -9.04 23.36
C PHE A 168 -11.94 -10.48 23.20
N GLY A 169 -12.81 -11.49 23.14
CA GLY A 169 -12.41 -12.89 23.00
C GLY A 169 -11.98 -13.54 24.32
N ASP A 170 -10.85 -14.26 24.32
CA ASP A 170 -10.31 -15.02 25.45
C ASP A 170 -8.85 -14.67 25.79
N ASP A 171 -8.26 -15.39 26.75
CA ASP A 171 -6.86 -15.22 27.21
C ASP A 171 -6.01 -16.47 26.87
N ASN A 172 -6.27 -17.14 25.74
CA ASN A 172 -5.60 -18.40 25.38
C ASN A 172 -4.43 -18.23 24.39
N GLY A 173 -4.00 -16.99 24.12
CA GLY A 173 -2.94 -16.65 23.18
C GLY A 173 -1.52 -16.89 23.69
N GLU A 174 -0.54 -16.39 22.94
CA GLU A 174 0.88 -16.45 23.34
C GLU A 174 1.23 -15.43 24.43
N TYR A 175 0.58 -14.27 24.41
CA TYR A 175 0.84 -13.14 25.30
C TYR A 175 -0.39 -12.71 26.12
N PRO A 176 -1.10 -13.61 26.83
CA PRO A 176 -2.23 -13.19 27.64
C PRO A 176 -1.75 -12.59 28.96
N GLN A 177 -2.42 -11.54 29.44
CA GLN A 177 -2.26 -11.01 30.80
C GLN A 177 -0.86 -10.44 31.11
N ASP A 178 -0.17 -9.88 30.12
CA ASP A 178 1.18 -9.32 30.28
C ASP A 178 1.20 -7.77 30.47
N MET A 179 0.01 -7.17 30.54
CA MET A 179 -0.28 -5.74 30.68
C MET A 179 -0.15 -4.91 29.40
N GLU A 180 0.03 -5.53 28.25
CA GLU A 180 -0.13 -4.91 26.94
C GLU A 180 -1.44 -5.37 26.28
N CYS A 181 -1.84 -4.78 25.16
CA CYS A 181 -2.90 -5.30 24.33
C CYS A 181 -2.29 -5.86 23.05
N ASP A 182 -2.28 -7.18 22.91
CA ASP A 182 -1.68 -7.89 21.77
C ASP A 182 -2.63 -8.08 20.60
N ASP A 183 -3.92 -7.77 20.81
CA ASP A 183 -4.94 -7.91 19.80
C ASP A 183 -4.75 -6.85 18.70
N PRO A 184 -4.46 -7.25 17.44
CA PRO A 184 -4.19 -6.34 16.34
C PRO A 184 -5.40 -5.47 15.97
N ARG A 185 -6.60 -5.78 16.44
CA ARG A 185 -7.78 -4.90 16.29
C ARG A 185 -7.61 -3.58 17.02
N PHE A 186 -6.67 -3.48 17.96
CA PHE A 186 -6.46 -2.31 18.79
C PHE A 186 -5.17 -1.57 18.46
N GLU A 187 -5.16 -0.28 18.78
CA GLU A 187 -3.97 0.56 18.76
C GLU A 187 -4.03 1.59 19.90
N GLY A 188 -2.86 2.08 20.32
CA GLY A 188 -2.71 3.07 21.38
C GLY A 188 -1.49 2.80 22.27
N PRO A 189 -1.16 3.71 23.20
CA PRO A 189 0.06 3.65 24.00
C PRO A 189 0.34 2.37 24.80
N ALA A 190 -0.66 1.51 25.01
CA ALA A 190 -0.51 0.25 25.74
C ALA A 190 -0.76 -0.98 24.85
N SER A 191 -0.72 -0.82 23.53
CA SER A 191 -0.71 -1.95 22.60
C SER A 191 0.70 -2.51 22.51
N ALA A 192 0.83 -3.83 22.34
CA ALA A 192 2.12 -4.50 22.27
C ALA A 192 3.02 -3.92 21.18
N MET A 193 4.35 -4.11 21.28
CA MET A 193 5.34 -3.56 20.32
C MET A 193 5.11 -4.05 18.88
N SER A 194 4.68 -5.30 18.75
CA SER A 194 4.25 -5.93 17.51
C SER A 194 2.89 -6.54 17.75
N VAL A 195 1.97 -6.38 16.81
CA VAL A 195 0.65 -7.00 16.87
C VAL A 195 0.45 -7.84 15.62
N ALA A 196 -0.08 -9.04 15.79
CA ALA A 196 -0.20 -10.02 14.71
C ALA A 196 -1.56 -10.69 14.73
N ILE A 197 -2.04 -11.10 13.56
CA ILE A 197 -3.37 -11.71 13.38
C ILE A 197 -3.55 -12.99 14.20
N GLU A 198 -2.46 -13.66 14.54
CA GLU A 198 -2.44 -14.82 15.44
C GLU A 198 -2.88 -14.52 16.87
N ASN A 199 -2.78 -13.26 17.33
CA ASN A 199 -3.24 -12.82 18.66
C ASN A 199 -4.65 -12.20 18.64
N LEU A 200 -5.36 -12.25 17.50
CA LEU A 200 -6.71 -11.72 17.35
C LEU A 200 -7.68 -12.35 18.37
N GLY A 201 -8.19 -11.56 19.31
CA GLY A 201 -9.15 -12.00 20.32
C GLY A 201 -8.59 -12.97 21.35
N HIS A 202 -7.27 -12.96 21.57
CA HIS A 202 -6.59 -13.91 22.47
C HIS A 202 -5.88 -13.25 23.67
N ASP A 203 -6.06 -11.94 23.83
CA ASP A 203 -5.62 -11.15 24.97
C ASP A 203 -6.76 -10.29 25.55
N ALA A 204 -7.87 -10.95 25.87
CA ALA A 204 -9.11 -10.27 26.22
C ALA A 204 -9.01 -9.46 27.50
N SER A 205 -8.38 -10.01 28.54
CA SER A 205 -8.28 -9.41 29.87
C SER A 205 -7.57 -8.06 29.84
N ASP A 206 -6.50 -7.91 29.07
CA ASP A 206 -5.72 -6.68 29.07
C ASP A 206 -6.25 -5.69 28.06
N CYS A 207 -6.57 -6.10 26.84
CA CYS A 207 -7.27 -5.25 25.88
C CYS A 207 -8.58 -4.66 26.46
N ALA A 208 -9.37 -5.45 27.20
CA ALA A 208 -10.61 -4.95 27.82
C ALA A 208 -10.34 -3.88 28.90
N LYS A 209 -9.38 -4.13 29.79
CA LYS A 209 -9.00 -3.16 30.83
C LYS A 209 -8.44 -1.89 30.20
N LEU A 210 -7.50 -2.03 29.27
CA LEU A 210 -6.81 -0.93 28.60
C LEU A 210 -7.78 -0.08 27.77
N CYS A 211 -8.75 -0.70 27.09
CA CYS A 211 -9.82 0.03 26.40
C CYS A 211 -10.69 0.81 27.40
N ALA A 212 -11.11 0.17 28.50
CA ALA A 212 -11.90 0.82 29.54
C ALA A 212 -11.16 1.98 30.23
N PHE A 213 -9.83 1.92 30.33
CA PHE A 213 -8.98 3.00 30.82
C PHE A 213 -8.74 4.11 29.79
N GLY A 214 -9.17 3.92 28.54
CA GLY A 214 -9.02 4.88 27.46
C GLY A 214 -7.57 5.03 26.98
N VAL A 215 -6.83 3.92 26.95
CA VAL A 215 -5.43 3.88 26.47
C VAL A 215 -5.25 3.08 25.18
N VAL A 216 -6.14 2.13 24.86
CA VAL A 216 -6.19 1.49 23.54
C VAL A 216 -7.58 1.60 22.96
N PHE A 217 -7.68 1.67 21.64
CA PHE A 217 -8.92 1.87 20.89
C PHE A 217 -8.91 1.01 19.63
N MET A 218 -10.08 0.74 19.06
CA MET A 218 -10.17 -0.04 17.84
C MET A 218 -9.43 0.67 16.70
N ARG A 219 -8.85 -0.12 15.79
CA ARG A 219 -8.30 0.37 14.53
C ARG A 219 -9.40 0.73 13.54
N ASP A 220 -10.37 -0.17 13.41
CA ASP A 220 -11.57 0.01 12.59
C ASP A 220 -12.72 0.51 13.47
N TYR A 221 -13.09 1.78 13.30
CA TYR A 221 -14.03 2.50 14.16
C TYR A 221 -15.08 3.29 13.38
#